data_AF-A0A9Q0D0X7-F1
#
_entry.id   AF-A0A9Q0D0X7-F1
#
_cell.length_a   1.000
_cell.length_b   1.000
_cell.length_c   1.000
_cell.angle_alpha   90.00
_cell.angle_beta   90.00
_cell.angle_gamma   90.00
#
_symmetry.space_group_name_H-M   'P 1'
#
loop_
_entity.id
_entity.type
_entity.pdbx_description
1 polymer ?
#
loop_
_entity_poly.entity_id
_entity_poly.type
_entity_poly.pdbx_seq_one_letter_code
_entity_poly.pdbx_strand_id
1 'polypeptide(L)'
;MGGTIGKSELQRRGSTSGSKLEGKMVEAMQKRAKEGTNLKSFNSIILKFPKIDESLRNCKSIFEQFDEDKNGEIDQGELKRCFHRLEISIPEEEIKDLFEACDLHEHMGMKFNEFIVLLCLVYLLNEPAAKEAKAKMGLGNLEATFETLVNAFVFLDKNKDGYVSKEEMIQAINETTSGERSSGRIAMKRFEEMDWDKNGMVSFKEFLFAFTQWVGIDEGDDEE
;
A
#
# COMPACT_ATOMS: atom_id res chain seq x y z
N MET A 1 -27.88 13.13 51.27
CA MET A 1 -28.43 12.50 50.05
C MET A 1 -27.84 13.28 48.89
N GLY A 2 -26.67 12.88 48.36
CA GLY A 2 -26.55 11.95 47.21
C GLY A 2 -26.80 12.75 45.92
N GLY A 3 -25.89 12.98 44.98
CA GLY A 3 -24.64 12.33 44.60
C GLY A 3 -24.72 12.03 43.09
N THR A 4 -23.77 12.56 42.30
CA THR A 4 -23.31 12.07 40.97
C THR A 4 -24.31 12.20 39.79
N ILE A 5 -23.99 12.38 38.49
CA ILE A 5 -22.86 12.23 37.54
C ILE A 5 -23.19 13.26 36.42
N GLY A 6 -22.31 14.03 35.77
CA GLY A 6 -21.00 13.69 35.20
C GLY A 6 -21.12 13.78 33.66
N LYS A 7 -20.24 14.58 33.07
CA LYS A 7 -20.17 14.94 31.64
C LYS A 7 -20.20 13.71 30.72
N SER A 8 -21.09 13.68 29.74
CA SER A 8 -20.95 12.82 28.57
C SER A 8 -20.20 13.57 27.48
N GLU A 9 -18.93 13.81 27.76
CA GLU A 9 -17.90 14.16 26.78
C GLU A 9 -17.15 12.86 26.49
N LEU A 10 -17.73 12.03 25.61
CA LEU A 10 -17.11 10.78 25.14
C LEU A 10 -17.11 10.76 23.62
N GLN A 11 -15.94 11.16 23.09
CA GLN A 11 -15.27 10.60 21.92
C GLN A 11 -16.06 10.49 20.62
N ARG A 12 -16.05 11.59 19.85
CA ARG A 12 -15.86 11.56 18.39
C ARG A 12 -14.58 12.32 18.04
N ARG A 13 -13.43 11.72 18.33
CA ARG A 13 -12.13 12.14 17.80
C ARG A 13 -11.42 10.85 17.40
N GLY A 14 -11.47 10.51 16.12
CA GLY A 14 -10.82 9.32 15.58
C GLY A 14 -11.15 8.99 14.12
N SER A 15 -12.40 9.14 13.68
CA SER A 15 -12.83 8.55 12.39
C SER A 15 -12.81 9.47 11.16
N THR A 16 -12.10 10.61 11.19
CA THR A 16 -12.13 11.58 10.06
C THR A 16 -10.87 11.62 9.20
N SER A 17 -9.72 11.15 9.69
CA SER A 17 -8.46 11.21 8.93
C SER A 17 -8.29 10.03 7.98
N GLY A 18 -8.53 8.79 8.43
CA GLY A 18 -8.48 7.59 7.57
C GLY A 18 -9.38 7.71 6.33
N SER A 19 -10.62 8.18 6.52
CA SER A 19 -11.56 8.40 5.41
C SER A 19 -11.11 9.49 4.43
N LYS A 20 -10.39 10.52 4.88
CA LYS A 20 -9.85 11.56 3.99
C LYS A 20 -8.72 11.01 3.12
N LEU A 21 -7.80 10.25 3.71
CA LEU A 21 -6.68 9.68 2.99
C LEU A 21 -7.16 8.63 1.98
N GLU A 22 -8.10 7.77 2.38
CA GLU A 22 -8.77 6.83 1.47
C GLU A 22 -9.46 7.54 0.30
N GLY A 23 -10.17 8.64 0.58
CA GLY A 23 -10.75 9.49 -0.47
C GLY A 23 -9.71 10.01 -1.45
N LYS A 24 -8.57 10.53 -0.96
CA LYS A 24 -7.46 10.98 -1.81
C LYS A 24 -6.86 9.85 -2.65
N MET A 25 -6.74 8.65 -2.07
CA MET A 25 -6.22 7.47 -2.78
C MET A 25 -7.15 7.05 -3.92
N VAL A 26 -8.46 7.00 -3.65
CA VAL A 26 -9.49 6.73 -4.66
C VAL A 26 -9.42 7.77 -5.78
N GLU A 27 -9.39 9.06 -5.45
CA GLU A 27 -9.26 10.13 -6.44
C GLU A 27 -7.99 9.99 -7.30
N ALA A 28 -6.86 9.66 -6.67
CA ALA A 28 -5.59 9.42 -7.36
C ALA A 28 -5.69 8.22 -8.31
N MET A 29 -6.29 7.12 -7.88
CA MET A 29 -6.51 5.93 -8.71
C MET A 29 -7.43 6.20 -9.88
N GLN A 30 -8.56 6.87 -9.65
CA GLN A 30 -9.49 7.27 -10.70
C GLN A 30 -8.83 8.19 -11.74
N LYS A 31 -7.94 9.09 -11.30
CA LYS A 31 -7.15 9.93 -12.20
C LYS A 31 -6.21 9.09 -13.05
N ARG A 32 -5.44 8.17 -12.46
CA ARG A 32 -4.57 7.24 -13.21
C ARG A 32 -5.36 6.35 -14.17
N ALA A 33 -6.55 5.89 -13.77
CA ALA A 33 -7.42 5.08 -14.61
C ALA A 33 -7.97 5.85 -15.83
N LYS A 34 -8.04 7.18 -15.79
CA LYS A 34 -8.35 8.03 -16.95
C LYS A 34 -7.16 8.16 -17.91
N GLU A 35 -5.94 8.23 -17.38
CA GLU A 35 -4.70 8.21 -18.18
C GLU A 35 -4.51 6.85 -18.87
N GLY A 36 -5.03 5.78 -18.26
CA GLY A 36 -5.03 4.42 -18.80
C GLY A 36 -3.72 3.71 -18.57
N THR A 37 -3.72 2.39 -18.78
CA THR A 37 -2.53 1.56 -18.61
C THR A 37 -2.19 0.82 -19.91
N ASN A 38 -0.89 0.61 -20.16
CA ASN A 38 -0.42 -0.24 -21.26
C ASN A 38 -0.46 -1.73 -20.91
N LEU A 39 -0.86 -2.09 -19.68
CA LEU A 39 -0.86 -3.47 -19.23
C LEU A 39 -1.87 -4.29 -20.05
N LYS A 40 -1.37 -5.33 -20.73
CA LYS A 40 -2.17 -6.17 -21.63
C LYS A 40 -2.81 -7.37 -20.93
N SER A 41 -2.20 -7.82 -19.84
CA SER A 41 -2.61 -9.02 -19.11
C SER A 41 -2.04 -9.00 -17.71
N PHE A 42 -2.71 -9.70 -16.79
CA PHE A 42 -2.21 -9.87 -15.43
C PHE A 42 -0.84 -10.60 -15.41
N ASN A 43 -0.63 -11.54 -16.34
CA ASN A 43 0.66 -12.22 -16.52
C ASN A 43 1.81 -11.26 -16.83
N SER A 44 1.54 -10.12 -17.48
CA SER A 44 2.58 -9.11 -17.73
C SER A 44 3.12 -8.50 -16.44
N ILE A 45 2.35 -8.54 -15.35
CA ILE A 45 2.80 -8.15 -14.01
C ILE A 45 3.65 -9.27 -13.40
N ILE A 46 3.17 -10.52 -13.49
CA ILE A 46 3.88 -11.69 -12.96
C ILE A 46 5.30 -11.80 -13.55
N LEU A 47 5.46 -11.53 -14.85
CA LEU A 47 6.78 -11.51 -15.50
C LEU A 47 7.72 -10.42 -14.96
N LYS A 48 7.19 -9.40 -14.29
CA LYS A 48 7.97 -8.34 -13.64
C LYS A 48 8.29 -8.66 -12.18
N PHE A 49 7.73 -9.71 -11.58
CA PHE A 49 7.93 -10.04 -10.16
C PHE A 49 9.42 -10.10 -9.77
N PRO A 50 10.34 -10.74 -10.53
CA PRO A 50 11.75 -10.75 -10.15
C PRO A 50 12.38 -9.36 -10.09
N LYS A 51 11.99 -8.46 -10.99
CA LYS A 51 12.49 -7.07 -11.00
C LYS A 51 11.87 -6.23 -9.89
N ILE A 52 10.61 -6.49 -9.57
CA ILE A 52 9.91 -5.88 -8.45
C ILE A 52 10.59 -6.31 -7.14
N ASP A 53 10.81 -7.61 -6.94
CA ASP A 53 11.53 -8.15 -5.78
C ASP A 53 12.91 -7.53 -5.63
N GLU A 54 13.75 -7.55 -6.68
CA GLU A 54 15.08 -6.92 -6.66
C GLU A 54 15.02 -5.44 -6.29
N SER A 55 14.07 -4.70 -6.88
CA SER A 55 13.89 -3.28 -6.58
C SER A 55 13.45 -3.03 -5.15
N LEU A 56 12.57 -3.88 -4.59
CA LEU A 56 12.08 -3.75 -3.23
C LEU A 56 13.17 -4.17 -2.24
N ARG A 57 13.93 -5.25 -2.49
CA ARG A 57 15.10 -5.62 -1.69
C ARG A 57 16.17 -4.53 -1.63
N ASN A 58 16.38 -3.80 -2.72
CA ASN A 58 17.27 -2.62 -2.70
C ASN A 58 16.78 -1.51 -1.76
N CYS A 59 15.46 -1.42 -1.54
CA CYS A 59 14.84 -0.51 -0.57
C CYS A 59 15.09 -0.92 0.89
N LYS A 60 15.51 -2.17 1.15
CA LYS A 60 15.78 -2.65 2.51
C LYS A 60 16.85 -1.81 3.21
N SER A 61 17.86 -1.36 2.47
CA SER A 61 18.87 -0.42 2.99
C SER A 61 18.30 0.95 3.41
N ILE A 62 17.18 1.36 2.82
CA ILE A 62 16.45 2.58 3.21
C ILE A 62 15.65 2.28 4.47
N PHE A 63 14.95 1.15 4.53
CA PHE A 63 14.27 0.72 5.75
C PHE A 63 15.20 0.66 6.97
N GLU A 64 16.39 0.05 6.83
CA GLU A 64 17.42 -0.02 7.88
C GLU A 64 18.01 1.35 8.27
N GLN A 65 17.83 2.39 7.44
CA GLN A 65 18.22 3.76 7.79
C GLN A 65 17.12 4.48 8.59
N PHE A 66 15.87 4.04 8.47
CA PHE A 66 14.73 4.58 9.20
C PHE A 66 14.60 3.91 10.57
N ASP A 67 14.82 2.60 10.63
CA ASP A 67 14.91 1.78 11.85
C ASP A 67 16.22 2.10 12.60
N GLU A 68 16.17 3.10 13.48
CA GLU A 68 17.35 3.64 14.17
C GLU A 68 17.82 2.70 15.28
N ASP A 69 16.89 2.03 15.95
CA ASP A 69 17.17 1.11 17.05
C ASP A 69 17.42 -0.34 16.58
N LYS A 70 17.17 -0.62 15.30
CA LYS A 70 17.34 -1.93 14.63
C LYS A 70 16.43 -3.01 15.22
N ASN A 71 15.24 -2.63 15.66
CA ASN A 71 14.25 -3.56 16.20
C ASN A 71 13.48 -4.33 15.10
N GLY A 72 13.67 -3.97 13.82
CA GLY A 72 13.01 -4.59 12.66
C GLY A 72 11.66 -3.99 12.30
N GLU A 73 11.25 -2.91 12.96
CA GLU A 73 10.01 -2.17 12.78
C GLU A 73 10.30 -0.66 12.84
N ILE A 74 9.60 0.16 12.05
CA ILE A 74 9.76 1.62 12.09
C ILE A 74 8.64 2.19 12.96
N ASP A 75 8.98 2.87 14.05
CA ASP A 75 8.00 3.59 14.85
C ASP A 75 7.65 4.98 14.26
N GLN A 76 6.57 5.59 14.75
CA GLN A 76 6.12 6.91 14.28
C GLN A 76 7.19 8.00 14.47
N GLY A 77 7.95 7.95 15.55
CA GLY A 77 9.04 8.87 15.85
C GLY A 77 10.22 8.70 14.93
N GLU A 78 10.60 7.46 14.60
CA GLU A 78 11.64 7.12 13.63
C GLU A 78 11.26 7.59 12.23
N LEU A 79 10.03 7.31 11.81
CA LEU A 79 9.53 7.79 10.53
C LEU A 79 9.58 9.32 10.42
N LYS A 80 9.18 10.02 11.49
CA LYS A 80 9.23 11.49 11.58
C LYS A 80 10.66 12.02 11.51
N ARG A 81 11.58 11.43 12.28
CA ARG A 81 13.00 11.84 12.27
C ARG A 81 13.61 11.62 10.90
N CYS A 82 13.25 10.54 10.22
CA CYS A 82 13.76 10.28 8.90
C CYS A 82 13.26 11.28 7.85
N PHE A 83 11.94 11.57 7.80
CA PHE A 83 11.43 12.63 6.92
C PHE A 83 12.11 13.98 7.17
N HIS A 84 12.36 14.32 8.44
CA HIS A 84 13.09 15.53 8.80
C HIS A 84 14.55 15.51 8.33
N ARG A 85 15.25 14.38 8.51
CA ARG A 85 16.65 14.20 8.08
C ARG A 85 16.81 14.23 6.57
N LEU A 86 15.82 13.72 5.85
CA LEU A 86 15.73 13.83 4.41
C LEU A 86 15.26 15.23 3.97
N GLU A 87 15.10 16.19 4.88
CA GLU A 87 14.65 17.55 4.58
C GLU A 87 13.33 17.56 3.77
N ILE A 88 12.44 16.60 4.01
CA ILE A 88 11.13 16.54 3.39
C ILE A 88 10.15 17.21 4.34
N SER A 89 9.53 18.30 3.90
CA SER A 89 8.59 19.07 4.71
C SER A 89 7.18 18.48 4.63
N ILE A 90 6.92 17.39 5.37
CA ILE A 90 5.57 16.85 5.59
C ILE A 90 5.06 17.32 6.96
N PRO A 91 3.82 17.83 7.08
CA PRO A 91 3.26 18.17 8.37
C PRO A 91 3.05 16.90 9.22
N GLU A 92 3.26 17.03 10.53
CA GLU A 92 3.19 15.89 11.46
C GLU A 92 1.83 15.17 11.45
N GLU A 93 0.74 15.92 11.21
CA GLU A 93 -0.60 15.34 11.03
C GLU A 93 -0.65 14.40 9.82
N GLU A 94 -0.02 14.74 8.69
CA GLU A 94 0.03 13.88 7.51
C GLU A 94 0.95 12.68 7.71
N ILE A 95 2.07 12.82 8.41
CA ILE A 95 2.94 11.68 8.75
C ILE A 95 2.15 10.69 9.61
N LYS A 96 1.41 11.19 10.59
CA LYS A 96 0.53 10.38 11.43
C LYS A 96 -0.56 9.70 10.62
N ASP A 97 -1.28 10.43 9.77
CA ASP A 97 -2.33 9.88 8.93
C ASP A 97 -1.81 8.80 7.96
N LEU A 98 -0.61 9.00 7.39
CA LEU A 98 0.05 8.02 6.53
C LEU A 98 0.49 6.78 7.31
N PHE A 99 1.05 6.95 8.50
CA PHE A 99 1.44 5.84 9.37
C PHE A 99 0.22 5.00 9.76
N GLU A 100 -0.82 5.63 10.29
CA GLU A 100 -2.07 4.96 10.68
C GLU A 100 -2.77 4.28 9.50
N ALA A 101 -2.59 4.76 8.27
CA ALA A 101 -3.17 4.13 7.10
C ALA A 101 -2.37 2.93 6.57
N CYS A 102 -1.09 2.82 6.91
CA CYS A 102 -0.22 1.72 6.47
C CYS A 102 -0.05 0.63 7.52
N ASP A 103 -0.24 0.97 8.81
CA ASP A 103 -0.30 0.02 9.92
C ASP A 103 -1.61 -0.80 9.83
N LEU A 104 -1.64 -1.78 8.93
CA LEU A 104 -2.81 -2.63 8.61
C LEU A 104 -3.14 -3.64 9.72
N HIS A 105 -2.47 -3.50 10.83
CA HIS A 105 -2.10 -4.58 11.70
C HIS A 105 -2.17 -4.13 13.16
N GLU A 106 -2.28 -2.80 13.37
CA GLU A 106 -2.37 -2.11 14.65
C GLU A 106 -1.18 -2.44 15.57
N HIS A 107 -0.04 -2.76 14.95
CA HIS A 107 1.23 -2.90 15.63
C HIS A 107 1.82 -1.49 15.63
N MET A 108 2.13 -0.91 16.78
CA MET A 108 2.73 0.44 16.84
C MET A 108 4.13 0.57 16.17
N GLY A 109 4.53 -0.40 15.35
CA GLY A 109 5.74 -0.44 14.53
C GLY A 109 5.41 -0.95 13.12
N MET A 110 5.97 -0.28 12.13
CA MET A 110 5.78 -0.56 10.71
C MET A 110 6.83 -1.55 10.21
N LYS A 111 6.40 -2.73 9.77
CA LYS A 111 7.30 -3.75 9.18
C LYS A 111 7.73 -3.35 7.77
N PHE A 112 8.73 -4.06 7.24
CA PHE A 112 9.27 -3.79 5.90
C PHE A 112 8.19 -3.77 4.80
N ASN A 113 7.25 -4.71 4.82
CA ASN A 113 6.16 -4.76 3.84
C ASN A 113 5.22 -3.55 3.92
N GLU A 114 4.93 -3.08 5.13
CA GLU A 114 4.11 -1.89 5.37
C GLU A 114 4.87 -0.61 5.00
N PHE A 115 6.19 -0.59 5.17
CA PHE A 115 7.04 0.48 4.68
C PHE A 115 7.02 0.58 3.15
N ILE A 116 6.99 -0.55 2.43
CA ILE A 116 6.78 -0.53 0.97
C ILE A 116 5.41 0.04 0.61
N VAL A 117 4.35 -0.33 1.34
CA VAL A 117 3.01 0.25 1.16
C VAL A 117 3.08 1.77 1.35
N LEU A 118 3.69 2.24 2.43
CA LEU A 118 3.87 3.67 2.71
C LEU A 118 4.57 4.39 1.56
N LEU A 119 5.71 3.89 1.08
CA LEU A 119 6.44 4.50 -0.03
C LEU A 119 5.61 4.54 -1.31
N CYS A 120 4.83 3.51 -1.59
CA CYS A 120 3.94 3.46 -2.74
C CYS A 120 2.76 4.44 -2.60
N LEU A 121 2.21 4.63 -1.39
CA LEU A 121 1.17 5.63 -1.13
C LEU A 121 1.70 7.05 -1.29
N VAL A 122 2.89 7.33 -0.74
CA VAL A 122 3.58 8.59 -0.94
C VAL A 122 3.77 8.84 -2.44
N TYR A 123 4.24 7.84 -3.20
CA TYR A 123 4.37 7.93 -4.66
C TYR A 123 3.03 8.24 -5.37
N LEU A 124 1.95 7.54 -4.99
CA LEU A 124 0.63 7.68 -5.62
C LEU A 124 0.03 9.07 -5.40
N LEU A 125 0.08 9.56 -4.17
CA LEU A 125 -0.57 10.81 -3.77
C LEU A 125 0.07 12.03 -4.44
N ASN A 126 1.28 11.88 -5.02
CA ASN A 126 1.95 12.87 -5.87
C ASN A 126 1.96 14.29 -5.28
N GLU A 127 1.96 14.37 -3.95
CA GLU A 127 2.13 15.59 -3.20
C GLU A 127 3.53 16.16 -3.50
N PRO A 128 3.72 17.49 -3.46
CA PRO A 128 5.05 18.08 -3.65
C PRO A 128 6.09 17.45 -2.71
N ALA A 129 5.69 17.06 -1.50
CA ALA A 129 6.53 16.32 -0.57
C ALA A 129 6.94 14.93 -1.07
N ALA A 130 6.08 14.22 -1.82
CA ALA A 130 6.40 12.92 -2.41
C ALA A 130 7.44 13.02 -3.54
N LYS A 131 7.39 14.09 -4.34
CA LYS A 131 8.41 14.36 -5.37
C LYS A 131 9.77 14.65 -4.75
N GLU A 132 9.79 15.38 -3.65
CA GLU A 132 11.01 15.70 -2.93
C GLU A 132 11.56 14.47 -2.18
N ALA A 133 10.68 13.70 -1.54
CA ALA A 133 11.00 12.40 -0.95
C ALA A 133 11.62 11.45 -1.97
N LYS A 134 11.03 11.35 -3.16
CA LYS A 134 11.54 10.54 -4.27
C LYS A 134 12.97 10.90 -4.65
N ALA A 135 13.28 12.20 -4.74
CA ALA A 135 14.62 12.66 -5.12
C ALA A 135 15.65 12.39 -4.01
N LYS A 136 15.28 12.60 -2.75
CA LYS A 136 16.21 12.53 -1.61
C LYS A 136 16.42 11.11 -1.07
N MET A 137 15.40 10.25 -1.16
CA MET A 137 15.48 8.84 -0.76
C MET A 137 16.15 7.94 -1.81
N GLY A 138 16.53 8.47 -2.99
CA GLY A 138 17.17 7.66 -4.03
C GLY A 138 16.26 6.58 -4.64
N LEU A 139 14.93 6.77 -4.56
CA LEU A 139 13.91 5.81 -5.02
C LEU A 139 13.79 5.73 -6.55
N GLY A 140 14.78 6.21 -7.31
CA GLY A 140 14.73 6.28 -8.77
C GLY A 140 14.47 4.91 -9.42
N ASN A 141 15.01 3.84 -8.84
CA ASN A 141 14.77 2.46 -9.31
C ASN A 141 13.40 1.91 -8.89
N LEU A 142 12.81 2.42 -7.79
CA LEU A 142 11.51 2.00 -7.29
C LEU A 142 10.34 2.64 -8.03
N GLU A 143 10.56 3.74 -8.74
CA GLU A 143 9.51 4.38 -9.52
C GLU A 143 8.89 3.41 -10.53
N ALA A 144 9.69 2.66 -11.27
CA ALA A 144 9.18 1.68 -12.24
C ALA A 144 8.39 0.55 -11.55
N THR A 145 8.76 0.24 -10.31
CA THR A 145 8.09 -0.75 -9.46
C THR A 145 6.74 -0.23 -8.99
N PHE A 146 6.68 0.94 -8.33
CA PHE A 146 5.43 1.55 -7.89
C PHE A 146 4.49 1.86 -9.06
N GLU A 147 5.03 2.34 -10.18
CA GLU A 147 4.26 2.53 -11.40
C GLU A 147 3.69 1.21 -11.93
N THR A 148 4.43 0.10 -11.83
CA THR A 148 3.89 -1.22 -12.19
C THR A 148 2.77 -1.66 -11.25
N LEU A 149 2.87 -1.38 -9.94
CA LEU A 149 1.83 -1.69 -8.95
C LEU A 149 0.56 -0.86 -9.18
N VAL A 150 0.70 0.44 -9.42
CA VAL A 150 -0.41 1.33 -9.75
C VAL A 150 -1.10 0.89 -11.04
N ASN A 151 -0.31 0.59 -12.09
CA ASN A 151 -0.84 0.08 -13.34
C ASN A 151 -1.56 -1.27 -13.19
N ALA A 152 -1.06 -2.14 -12.30
CA ALA A 152 -1.72 -3.41 -12.00
C ALA A 152 -3.09 -3.18 -11.36
N PHE A 153 -3.18 -2.30 -10.37
CA PHE A 153 -4.46 -1.97 -9.74
C PHE A 153 -5.44 -1.34 -10.72
N VAL A 154 -5.00 -0.36 -11.51
CA VAL A 154 -5.82 0.27 -12.57
C VAL A 154 -6.29 -0.73 -13.64
N PHE A 155 -5.52 -1.79 -13.90
CA PHE A 155 -5.94 -2.85 -14.81
C PHE A 155 -7.02 -3.75 -14.22
N LEU A 156 -6.98 -3.98 -12.90
CA LEU A 156 -7.96 -4.76 -12.16
C LEU A 156 -9.27 -3.96 -11.98
N ASP A 157 -9.20 -2.70 -11.56
CA ASP A 157 -10.34 -1.80 -11.37
C ASP A 157 -10.92 -1.34 -12.74
N LYS A 158 -11.87 -2.12 -13.26
CA LYS A 158 -12.45 -1.90 -14.59
C LYS A 158 -13.49 -0.79 -14.56
N ASN A 159 -14.29 -0.75 -13.49
CA ASN A 159 -15.36 0.22 -13.32
C ASN A 159 -14.84 1.61 -12.89
N LYS A 160 -13.57 1.68 -12.45
CA LYS A 160 -12.85 2.88 -12.03
C LYS A 160 -13.46 3.52 -10.79
N ASP A 161 -13.97 2.70 -9.87
CA ASP A 161 -14.52 3.19 -8.61
C ASP A 161 -13.44 3.39 -7.53
N GLY A 162 -12.21 2.93 -7.79
CA GLY A 162 -11.08 3.00 -6.86
C GLY A 162 -10.92 1.76 -5.98
N TYR A 163 -11.74 0.74 -6.20
CA TYR A 163 -11.71 -0.55 -5.53
C TYR A 163 -11.67 -1.67 -6.58
N VAL A 164 -11.30 -2.88 -6.16
CA VAL A 164 -11.36 -4.06 -7.01
C VAL A 164 -12.40 -5.02 -6.43
N SER A 165 -13.48 -5.23 -7.17
CA SER A 165 -14.50 -6.22 -6.84
C SER A 165 -14.06 -7.65 -7.19
N LYS A 166 -14.75 -8.62 -6.62
CA LYS A 166 -14.52 -10.04 -6.91
C LYS A 166 -14.72 -10.35 -8.40
N GLU A 167 -15.75 -9.78 -9.01
CA GLU A 167 -16.07 -9.95 -10.43
C GLU A 167 -14.93 -9.42 -11.31
N GLU A 168 -14.38 -8.26 -10.97
CA GLU A 168 -13.26 -7.64 -11.68
C GLU A 168 -11.98 -8.45 -11.59
N MET A 169 -11.66 -8.98 -10.41
CA MET A 169 -10.52 -9.89 -10.22
C MET A 169 -10.66 -11.15 -11.08
N ILE A 170 -11.84 -11.78 -11.05
CA ILE A 170 -12.13 -12.98 -11.86
C ILE A 170 -12.00 -12.65 -13.35
N GLN A 171 -12.54 -11.52 -13.78
CA GLN A 171 -12.48 -11.08 -15.18
C GLN A 171 -11.03 -10.85 -15.62
N ALA A 172 -10.23 -10.11 -14.86
CA ALA A 172 -8.85 -9.79 -15.21
C ALA A 172 -7.96 -11.04 -15.34
N ILE A 173 -8.17 -12.04 -14.48
CA ILE A 173 -7.44 -13.32 -14.54
C ILE A 173 -7.97 -14.19 -15.69
N ASN A 174 -9.27 -14.25 -15.92
CA ASN A 174 -9.85 -15.02 -17.02
C ASN A 174 -9.50 -14.46 -18.41
N GLU A 175 -9.42 -13.13 -18.57
CA GLU A 175 -8.98 -12.45 -19.79
C GLU A 175 -7.53 -12.87 -20.16
N THR A 176 -6.72 -13.20 -19.17
CA THR A 176 -5.32 -13.60 -19.34
C THR A 176 -5.15 -15.10 -19.60
N THR A 177 -6.04 -15.93 -19.06
CA THR A 177 -5.89 -17.40 -19.03
C THR A 177 -7.03 -18.09 -19.79
N SER A 178 -7.28 -17.64 -21.03
CA SER A 178 -8.29 -18.21 -21.92
C SER A 178 -8.11 -19.74 -22.08
N GLY A 179 -8.86 -20.52 -21.31
CA GLY A 179 -8.94 -21.98 -21.46
C GLY A 179 -8.66 -22.81 -20.20
N GLU A 180 -8.16 -22.23 -19.10
CA GLU A 180 -7.89 -23.01 -17.87
C GLU A 180 -9.11 -23.05 -16.94
N ARG A 181 -9.65 -24.26 -16.71
CA ARG A 181 -10.78 -24.50 -15.79
C ARG A 181 -10.51 -24.06 -14.33
N SER A 182 -9.24 -23.82 -13.98
CA SER A 182 -8.76 -23.43 -12.64
C SER A 182 -8.66 -21.92 -12.44
N SER A 183 -8.77 -21.08 -13.49
CA SER A 183 -8.54 -19.63 -13.41
C SER A 183 -9.47 -18.93 -12.40
N GLY A 184 -10.74 -19.32 -12.36
CA GLY A 184 -11.71 -18.76 -11.40
C GLY A 184 -11.43 -19.12 -9.94
N ARG A 185 -10.89 -20.33 -9.67
CA ARG A 185 -10.50 -20.73 -8.31
C ARG A 185 -9.24 -19.98 -7.84
N ILE A 186 -8.29 -19.79 -8.74
CA ILE A 186 -7.07 -19.01 -8.46
C ILE A 186 -7.45 -17.55 -8.17
N ALA A 187 -8.30 -16.95 -9.01
CA ALA A 187 -8.79 -15.59 -8.81
C ALA A 187 -9.51 -15.42 -7.47
N MET A 188 -10.37 -16.37 -7.10
CA MET A 188 -11.07 -16.32 -5.82
C MET A 188 -10.13 -16.42 -4.63
N LYS A 189 -9.13 -17.32 -4.68
CA LYS A 189 -8.13 -17.43 -3.61
C LYS A 189 -7.31 -16.14 -3.48
N ARG A 190 -6.87 -15.57 -4.61
CA ARG A 190 -6.09 -14.33 -4.63
C ARG A 190 -6.91 -13.12 -4.14
N PHE A 191 -8.19 -13.09 -4.45
CA PHE A 191 -9.11 -12.10 -3.90
C PHE A 191 -9.26 -12.25 -2.38
N GLU A 192 -9.46 -13.46 -1.88
CA GLU A 192 -9.58 -13.73 -0.43
C GLU A 192 -8.28 -13.42 0.34
N GLU A 193 -7.11 -13.55 -0.30
CA GLU A 193 -5.83 -13.14 0.27
C GLU A 193 -5.66 -11.60 0.33
N MET A 194 -6.42 -10.85 -0.47
CA MET A 194 -6.40 -9.38 -0.53
C MET A 194 -7.46 -8.75 0.37
N ASP A 195 -8.70 -9.24 0.33
CA ASP A 195 -9.87 -8.72 1.06
C ASP A 195 -9.77 -9.06 2.56
N TRP A 196 -8.91 -8.32 3.27
CA TRP A 196 -8.53 -8.63 4.65
C TRP A 196 -9.65 -8.27 5.63
N ASP A 197 -10.32 -7.13 5.40
CA ASP A 197 -11.46 -6.70 6.20
C ASP A 197 -12.78 -7.42 5.84
N LYS A 198 -12.78 -8.19 4.74
CA LYS A 198 -13.90 -9.00 4.22
C LYS A 198 -15.12 -8.16 3.88
N ASN A 199 -14.91 -6.91 3.47
CA ASN A 199 -15.98 -6.04 3.02
C ASN A 199 -16.46 -6.39 1.59
N GLY A 200 -15.74 -7.29 0.89
CA GLY A 200 -16.07 -7.75 -0.46
C GLY A 200 -15.51 -6.87 -1.58
N MET A 201 -14.66 -5.91 -1.23
CA MET A 201 -13.96 -4.99 -2.12
C MET A 201 -12.50 -4.88 -1.67
N VAL A 202 -11.57 -4.95 -2.62
CA VAL A 202 -10.14 -4.77 -2.34
C VAL A 202 -9.76 -3.32 -2.54
N SER A 203 -9.35 -2.65 -1.48
CA SER A 203 -8.75 -1.33 -1.53
C SER A 203 -7.32 -1.37 -2.10
N PHE A 204 -6.79 -0.23 -2.51
CA PHE A 204 -5.40 -0.18 -2.99
C PHE A 204 -4.37 -0.59 -1.92
N LYS A 205 -4.64 -0.29 -0.64
CA LYS A 205 -3.75 -0.67 0.47
C LYS A 205 -3.67 -2.19 0.61
N GLU A 206 -4.83 -2.84 0.63
CA GLU A 206 -4.97 -4.29 0.67
C GLU A 206 -4.31 -4.97 -0.53
N PHE A 207 -4.51 -4.41 -1.73
CA PHE A 207 -3.84 -4.88 -2.92
C PHE A 207 -2.31 -4.82 -2.76
N LEU A 208 -1.76 -3.68 -2.33
CA LEU A 208 -0.30 -3.52 -2.16
C LEU A 208 0.27 -4.50 -1.14
N PHE A 209 -0.42 -4.67 -0.01
CA PHE A 209 0.02 -5.57 1.05
C PHE A 209 0.02 -7.03 0.62
N ALA A 210 -1.05 -7.51 0.01
CA ALA A 210 -1.07 -8.88 -0.53
C ALA A 210 -0.03 -9.06 -1.64
N PHE A 211 0.20 -8.02 -2.45
CA PHE A 211 1.16 -8.09 -3.54
C PHE A 211 2.60 -8.19 -3.04
N THR A 212 3.00 -7.45 -1.99
CA THR A 212 4.35 -7.59 -1.39
C THR A 212 4.58 -8.98 -0.84
N GLN A 213 3.55 -9.62 -0.28
CA GLN A 213 3.58 -11.02 0.15
C GLN A 213 3.77 -11.98 -1.03
N TRP A 214 3.03 -11.80 -2.13
CA TRP A 214 3.13 -12.68 -3.30
C TRP A 214 4.45 -12.59 -4.05
N VAL A 215 5.11 -11.44 -3.99
CA VAL A 215 6.44 -11.25 -4.59
C VAL A 215 7.51 -12.01 -3.80
N GLY A 216 7.22 -12.48 -2.59
CA GLY A 216 8.16 -13.23 -1.75
C GLY A 216 9.07 -12.34 -0.91
N ILE A 217 8.58 -11.14 -0.55
CA ILE A 217 9.33 -10.20 0.29
C ILE A 217 9.31 -10.62 1.77
N ASP A 218 8.34 -11.46 2.15
CA ASP A 218 8.15 -11.98 3.51
C ASP A 218 8.99 -13.23 3.82
N GLU A 219 9.66 -13.83 2.83
CA GLU A 219 10.55 -14.95 3.09
C GLU A 219 11.87 -14.40 3.62
N GLY A 220 11.92 -14.25 4.95
CA GLY A 220 13.15 -14.43 5.69
C GLY A 220 13.82 -15.71 5.22
N ASP A 221 15.02 -15.56 4.68
CA ASP A 221 16.05 -16.59 4.64
C ASP A 221 16.42 -16.99 6.09
N ASP A 222 15.47 -17.56 6.83
CA ASP A 222 15.69 -18.20 8.13
C ASP A 222 15.27 -19.68 8.03
N GLU A 223 15.82 -20.38 7.03
CA GLU A 223 16.14 -21.80 7.20
C GLU A 223 17.56 -21.88 7.78
N GLU A 224 17.65 -21.95 9.12
CA GLU A 224 18.83 -22.51 9.82
C GLU A 224 18.77 -24.05 9.85
#